data_AF-A0A952RYI6-F1
#
_entry.id   AF-A0A952RYI6-F1
#
_cell.length_a   1.000
_cell.length_b   1.000
_cell.length_c   1.000
_cell.angle_alpha   90.00
_cell.angle_beta   90.00
_cell.angle_gamma   90.00
#
_symmetry.space_group_name_H-M   'P 1'
#
loop_
_entity.id
_entity.type
_entity.pdbx_description
1 polymer ?
#
loop_
_entity_poly.entity_id
_entity_poly.type
_entity_poly.pdbx_seq_one_letter_code
_entity_poly.pdbx_strand_id
1 'polypeptide(L)'
;MARGELIICKDPDSVAEKAAEFFVSSGLKSIGERGRFNVVLSGGSTPKLMFARLAAILADDPLPLDKIYFFFGDERMVPVTSEESNFRSANELLLKPIGVRERNIFRFRTELEPDAAAADYSRRVRGHFGIESGFPSSIWSSSASAPMATPHRFFRARMSLTNKRRSLPRCLCRSLMLTA
;
A
#
# COMPACT_ATOMS: atom_id res chain seq x y z
N MET A 1 8.83 9.73 19.61
CA MET A 1 9.47 9.44 18.30
C MET A 1 9.31 7.96 18.01
N ALA A 2 8.85 7.59 16.81
CA ALA A 2 8.79 6.17 16.41
C ALA A 2 10.21 5.68 16.10
N ARG A 3 10.70 4.66 16.80
CA ARG A 3 11.95 3.96 16.46
C ARG A 3 11.69 3.13 15.21
N GLY A 4 12.53 3.27 14.19
CA GLY A 4 12.56 2.34 13.06
C GLY A 4 13.26 1.04 13.48
N GLU A 5 12.76 -0.09 12.98
CA GLU A 5 13.37 -1.41 13.14
C GLU A 5 13.95 -1.83 11.79
N LEU A 6 15.18 -2.37 11.80
CA LEU A 6 15.84 -2.91 10.61
C LEU A 6 15.99 -4.42 10.78
N ILE A 7 15.32 -5.19 9.92
CA ILE A 7 15.42 -6.64 9.87
C ILE A 7 16.19 -7.02 8.60
N ILE A 8 17.28 -7.78 8.76
CA ILE A 8 18.07 -8.30 7.65
C ILE A 8 17.75 -9.78 7.49
N CYS A 9 17.23 -10.14 6.33
CA CYS A 9 16.92 -11.52 5.98
C CYS A 9 17.93 -12.07 4.96
N LYS A 10 18.10 -13.39 4.95
CA LYS A 10 19.03 -14.09 4.06
C LYS A 10 18.58 -14.14 2.60
N ASP A 11 17.27 -14.16 2.34
CA ASP A 11 16.67 -14.33 1.02
C ASP A 11 15.26 -13.68 0.93
N PRO A 12 14.71 -13.50 -0.28
CA PRO A 12 13.40 -12.88 -0.48
C PRO A 12 12.23 -13.62 0.16
N ASP A 13 12.27 -14.95 0.25
CA ASP A 13 11.24 -15.75 0.93
C ASP A 13 11.19 -15.44 2.43
N SER A 14 12.36 -15.35 3.06
CA SER A 14 12.49 -14.97 4.47
C SER A 14 12.01 -13.53 4.72
N VAL A 15 12.18 -12.62 3.76
CA VAL A 15 11.58 -11.26 3.83
C VAL A 15 10.06 -11.34 3.76
N ALA A 16 9.51 -12.13 2.84
CA ALA A 16 8.08 -12.29 2.65
C ALA A 16 7.39 -12.90 3.89
N GLU A 17 8.01 -13.89 4.51
CA GLU A 17 7.55 -14.52 5.75
C GLU A 17 7.53 -13.51 6.90
N LYS A 18 8.64 -12.81 7.15
CA LYS A 18 8.72 -11.78 8.21
C LYS A 18 7.72 -10.65 7.99
N ALA A 19 7.51 -10.23 6.73
CA ALA A 19 6.53 -9.21 6.40
C ALA A 19 5.09 -9.68 6.65
N ALA A 20 4.78 -10.96 6.39
CA ALA A 20 3.47 -11.53 6.67
C ALA A 20 3.20 -11.66 8.18
N GLU A 21 4.18 -12.13 8.97
CA GLU A 21 4.11 -12.14 10.43
C GLU A 21 3.90 -10.72 11.01
N PHE A 22 4.63 -9.75 10.46
CA PHE A 22 4.50 -8.35 10.86
C PHE A 22 3.13 -7.77 10.52
N PHE A 23 2.53 -8.17 9.39
CA PHE A 23 1.17 -7.79 9.04
C PHE A 23 0.17 -8.34 10.06
N VAL A 24 0.28 -9.62 10.43
CA VAL A 24 -0.65 -10.26 11.39
C VAL A 24 -0.58 -9.59 12.75
N SER A 25 0.63 -9.43 13.29
CA SER A 25 0.85 -8.76 14.58
C SER A 25 0.39 -7.31 14.57
N SER A 26 0.67 -6.55 13.51
CA SER A 26 0.19 -5.18 13.34
C SER A 26 -1.34 -5.10 13.21
N GLY A 27 -1.95 -6.08 12.55
CA GLY A 27 -3.39 -6.22 12.39
C GLY A 27 -4.10 -6.45 13.73
N LEU A 28 -3.66 -7.47 14.48
CA LEU A 28 -4.18 -7.77 15.82
C LEU A 28 -4.08 -6.56 16.74
N LYS A 29 -2.90 -5.93 16.78
CA LYS A 29 -2.67 -4.73 17.59
C LYS A 29 -3.60 -3.58 17.19
N SER A 30 -3.69 -3.29 15.90
CA SER A 30 -4.54 -2.19 15.39
C SER A 30 -6.02 -2.43 15.65
N ILE A 31 -6.48 -3.66 15.47
CA ILE A 31 -7.88 -4.04 15.74
C ILE A 31 -8.17 -3.93 17.24
N GLY A 32 -7.25 -4.35 18.11
CA GLY A 32 -7.38 -4.23 19.56
C GLY A 32 -7.43 -2.76 20.02
N GLU A 33 -6.55 -1.91 19.49
CA GLU A 33 -6.42 -0.52 19.92
C GLU A 33 -7.49 0.41 19.32
N ARG A 34 -7.86 0.20 18.05
CA ARG A 34 -8.65 1.16 17.24
C ARG A 34 -9.92 0.56 16.66
N GLY A 35 -10.19 -0.74 16.90
CA GLY A 35 -11.33 -1.45 16.34
C GLY A 35 -11.21 -1.76 14.83
N ARG A 36 -10.14 -1.31 14.16
CA ARG A 36 -9.89 -1.52 12.73
C ARG A 36 -8.41 -1.47 12.38
N PHE A 37 -8.06 -2.12 11.28
CA PHE A 37 -6.73 -2.09 10.67
C PHE A 37 -6.82 -1.55 9.25
N ASN A 38 -6.08 -0.48 8.95
CA ASN A 38 -6.02 0.12 7.62
C ASN A 38 -4.63 -0.13 7.02
N VAL A 39 -4.59 -0.82 5.88
CA VAL A 39 -3.37 -1.26 5.23
C VAL A 39 -3.34 -0.81 3.78
N VAL A 40 -2.24 -0.17 3.37
CA VAL A 40 -1.90 0.12 1.99
C VAL A 40 -1.02 -1.00 1.43
N LEU A 41 -1.52 -1.62 0.38
CA LEU A 41 -0.81 -2.58 -0.45
C LEU A 41 -0.05 -1.86 -1.57
N SER A 42 1.14 -2.36 -1.85
CA SER A 42 2.00 -1.92 -2.94
C SER A 42 2.17 -3.02 -3.97
N GLY A 43 2.42 -2.63 -5.22
CA GLY A 43 2.87 -3.55 -6.26
C GLY A 43 4.32 -4.04 -6.08
N GLY A 44 4.76 -4.86 -7.02
CA GLY A 44 6.14 -5.35 -7.11
C GLY A 44 6.29 -6.84 -6.80
N SER A 45 7.48 -7.39 -7.05
CA SER A 45 7.77 -8.81 -6.83
C SER A 45 7.79 -9.19 -5.35
N THR A 46 8.38 -8.37 -4.49
CA THR A 46 8.49 -8.66 -3.04
C THR A 46 7.12 -8.70 -2.35
N PRO A 47 6.20 -7.73 -2.54
CA PRO A 47 4.86 -7.83 -1.95
C PRO A 47 4.05 -9.02 -2.49
N LYS A 48 4.23 -9.41 -3.76
CA LYS A 48 3.56 -10.60 -4.31
C LYS A 48 3.93 -11.88 -3.57
N LEU A 49 5.21 -12.06 -3.21
CA LEU A 49 5.64 -13.19 -2.38
C LEU A 49 4.99 -13.16 -0.99
N MET A 50 4.96 -11.98 -0.37
CA MET A 50 4.29 -11.79 0.93
C MET A 50 2.80 -12.12 0.85
N PHE A 51 2.09 -11.74 -0.22
CA PHE A 51 0.66 -11.97 -0.38
C PHE A 51 0.31 -13.47 -0.32
N ALA A 52 1.05 -14.30 -1.04
CA ALA A 52 0.82 -15.75 -1.02
C ALA A 52 1.07 -16.35 0.38
N ARG A 53 2.14 -15.92 1.07
CA ARG A 53 2.45 -16.38 2.43
C ARG A 53 1.39 -15.93 3.44
N LEU A 54 0.97 -14.67 3.36
CA LEU A 54 -0.05 -14.10 4.23
C LEU A 54 -1.40 -14.80 4.02
N ALA A 55 -1.77 -15.10 2.77
CA ALA A 55 -2.99 -15.85 2.48
C ALA A 55 -3.00 -17.23 3.13
N ALA A 56 -1.87 -17.95 3.10
CA ALA A 56 -1.72 -19.23 3.77
C ALA A 56 -1.85 -19.11 5.30
N ILE A 57 -1.15 -18.15 5.90
CA ILE A 57 -1.23 -17.90 7.36
C ILE A 57 -2.67 -17.60 7.80
N LEU A 58 -3.38 -16.74 7.05
CA LEU A 58 -4.75 -16.35 7.37
C LEU A 58 -5.80 -17.43 7.05
N ALA A 59 -5.44 -18.46 6.30
CA ALA A 59 -6.29 -19.63 6.12
C ALA A 59 -6.31 -20.51 7.37
N ASP A 60 -5.17 -20.61 8.07
CA ASP A 60 -5.02 -21.39 9.30
C ASP A 60 -5.50 -20.61 10.55
N ASP A 61 -5.15 -19.33 10.65
CA ASP A 61 -5.55 -18.44 11.76
C ASP A 61 -6.19 -17.14 11.24
N PRO A 62 -7.53 -17.13 11.07
CA PRO A 62 -8.21 -16.00 10.44
C PRO A 62 -8.26 -14.76 11.34
N LEU A 63 -7.72 -13.64 10.83
CA LEU A 63 -7.99 -12.33 11.42
C LEU A 63 -9.46 -11.91 11.20
N PRO A 64 -10.00 -10.98 12.01
CA PRO A 64 -11.32 -10.40 11.78
C PRO A 64 -11.33 -9.52 10.52
N LEU A 65 -11.44 -10.13 9.33
CA LEU A 65 -11.28 -9.46 8.03
C LEU A 65 -12.27 -8.30 7.82
N ASP A 66 -13.41 -8.34 8.49
CA ASP A 66 -14.40 -7.26 8.50
C ASP A 66 -13.89 -5.95 9.09
N LYS A 67 -12.85 -6.03 9.91
CA LYS A 67 -12.18 -4.90 10.55
C LYS A 67 -10.91 -4.48 9.80
N ILE A 68 -10.57 -5.14 8.70
CA ILE A 68 -9.38 -4.83 7.89
C ILE A 68 -9.82 -4.14 6.60
N TYR A 69 -9.18 -3.01 6.29
CA TYR A 69 -9.45 -2.20 5.11
C TYR A 69 -8.18 -2.07 4.27
N PHE A 70 -8.27 -2.47 3.01
CA PHE A 70 -7.16 -2.54 2.07
C PHE A 70 -7.20 -1.37 1.10
N PHE A 71 -6.10 -0.66 0.98
CA PHE A 71 -5.88 0.50 0.12
C PHE A 71 -4.72 0.21 -0.82
N PHE A 72 -4.56 0.99 -1.88
CA PHE A 72 -3.41 0.90 -2.80
C PHE A 72 -2.68 2.24 -2.84
N GLY A 73 -1.35 2.20 -2.77
CA GLY A 73 -0.51 3.40 -2.76
C GLY A 73 -0.38 4.03 -4.14
N ASP A 74 -0.29 3.17 -5.15
CA ASP A 74 -0.22 3.48 -6.57
C ASP A 74 -0.91 2.38 -7.38
N GLU A 75 -1.31 2.72 -8.60
CA GLU A 75 -1.83 1.77 -9.57
C GLU A 75 -1.46 2.23 -10.98
N ARG A 76 -1.29 1.26 -11.88
CA ARG A 76 -1.12 1.56 -13.31
C ARG A 76 -2.49 1.75 -13.95
N MET A 77 -2.63 2.77 -14.79
CA MET A 77 -3.87 3.04 -15.53
C MET A 77 -4.00 2.07 -16.71
N VAL A 78 -4.28 0.81 -16.38
CA VAL A 78 -4.50 -0.31 -17.29
C VAL A 78 -5.80 -1.01 -16.92
N PRO A 79 -6.41 -1.81 -17.82
CA PRO A 79 -7.59 -2.61 -17.48
C PRO A 79 -7.37 -3.44 -16.22
N VAL A 80 -8.43 -3.61 -15.43
CA VAL A 80 -8.38 -4.34 -14.14
C VAL A 80 -7.92 -5.81 -14.29
N THR A 81 -8.04 -6.38 -15.48
CA THR A 81 -7.59 -7.74 -15.83
C THR A 81 -6.13 -7.82 -16.28
N SER A 82 -5.46 -6.68 -16.46
CA SER A 82 -4.06 -6.62 -16.88
C SER A 82 -3.12 -7.24 -15.84
N GLU A 83 -2.11 -7.97 -16.30
CA GLU A 83 -1.03 -8.52 -15.46
C GLU A 83 -0.22 -7.43 -14.74
N GLU A 84 -0.22 -6.22 -15.30
CA GLU A 84 0.43 -5.07 -14.70
C GLU A 84 -0.37 -4.46 -13.54
N SER A 85 -1.65 -4.80 -13.35
CA SER A 85 -2.44 -4.23 -12.26
C SER A 85 -1.96 -4.71 -10.88
N ASN A 86 -1.69 -3.74 -10.00
CA ASN A 86 -1.39 -3.99 -8.59
C ASN A 86 -2.61 -4.61 -7.90
N PHE A 87 -3.80 -4.09 -8.17
CA PHE A 87 -5.06 -4.63 -7.66
C PHE A 87 -5.25 -6.07 -8.09
N ARG A 88 -5.08 -6.40 -9.39
CA ARG A 88 -5.23 -7.79 -9.85
C ARG A 88 -4.32 -8.74 -9.08
N SER A 89 -3.04 -8.39 -8.99
CA SER A 89 -2.04 -9.21 -8.29
C SER A 89 -2.43 -9.43 -6.82
N ALA A 90 -2.80 -8.37 -6.10
CA ALA A 90 -3.24 -8.48 -4.70
C ALA A 90 -4.55 -9.27 -4.56
N ASN A 91 -5.48 -9.09 -5.50
CA ASN A 91 -6.78 -9.75 -5.48
C ASN A 91 -6.64 -11.26 -5.67
N GLU A 92 -5.83 -11.69 -6.64
CA GLU A 92 -5.61 -13.10 -6.94
C GLU A 92 -4.79 -13.81 -5.85
N LEU A 93 -3.75 -13.15 -5.32
CA LEU A 93 -2.81 -13.78 -4.39
C LEU A 93 -3.21 -13.68 -2.91
N LEU A 94 -4.05 -12.71 -2.54
CA LEU A 94 -4.40 -12.45 -1.14
C LEU A 94 -5.89 -12.26 -0.92
N LEU A 95 -6.50 -11.22 -1.51
CA LEU A 95 -7.83 -10.74 -1.09
C LEU A 95 -8.94 -11.74 -1.38
N LYS A 96 -8.93 -12.36 -2.57
CA LYS A 96 -9.91 -13.39 -2.95
C LYS A 96 -9.67 -14.70 -2.18
N PRO A 97 -8.43 -15.24 -2.05
CA PRO A 97 -8.15 -16.42 -1.24
C PRO A 97 -8.66 -16.32 0.20
N ILE A 98 -8.48 -15.17 0.87
CA ILE A 98 -8.94 -15.01 2.26
C ILE A 98 -10.40 -14.53 2.37
N GLY A 99 -11.10 -14.29 1.25
CA GLY A 99 -12.51 -13.92 1.25
C GLY A 99 -12.83 -12.51 1.76
N VAL A 100 -11.97 -11.52 1.46
CA VAL A 100 -12.24 -10.11 1.82
C VAL A 100 -13.47 -9.59 1.08
N ARG A 101 -14.37 -8.93 1.81
CA ARG A 101 -15.56 -8.31 1.23
C ARG A 101 -15.19 -7.07 0.43
N GLU A 102 -15.81 -6.87 -0.73
CA GLU A 102 -15.47 -5.78 -1.66
C GLU A 102 -15.52 -4.38 -1.02
N ARG A 103 -16.47 -4.14 -0.10
CA ARG A 103 -16.58 -2.87 0.63
C ARG A 103 -15.33 -2.50 1.44
N ASN A 104 -14.50 -3.47 1.80
CA ASN A 104 -13.26 -3.28 2.55
C ASN A 104 -12.04 -3.08 1.61
N ILE A 105 -12.25 -3.10 0.29
CA ILE A 105 -11.19 -2.98 -0.71
C ILE A 105 -11.34 -1.63 -1.44
N PHE A 106 -10.40 -0.74 -1.19
CA PHE A 106 -10.28 0.54 -1.85
C PHE A 106 -9.25 0.41 -2.97
N ARG A 107 -9.66 -0.03 -4.16
CA ARG A 107 -8.84 0.00 -5.37
C ARG A 107 -9.01 1.30 -6.16
N PHE A 108 -8.04 1.66 -6.99
CA PHE A 108 -8.28 2.63 -8.06
C PHE A 108 -9.24 2.02 -9.10
N ARG A 109 -10.21 2.82 -9.55
CA ARG A 109 -11.16 2.41 -10.60
C ARG A 109 -10.56 2.77 -11.95
N THR A 110 -9.71 1.88 -12.48
CA THR A 110 -8.99 2.09 -13.75
C THR A 110 -9.89 2.02 -14.97
N GLU A 111 -11.17 1.68 -14.78
CA GLU A 111 -12.22 1.79 -15.79
C GLU A 111 -12.66 3.25 -16.02
N LEU A 112 -12.28 4.18 -15.15
CA LEU A 112 -12.48 5.61 -15.31
C LEU A 112 -11.24 6.27 -15.93
N GLU A 113 -11.44 7.45 -16.51
CA GLU A 113 -10.33 8.33 -16.91
C GLU A 113 -9.41 8.65 -15.72
N PRO A 114 -8.09 8.82 -15.93
CA PRO A 114 -7.11 8.95 -14.84
C PRO A 114 -7.47 9.98 -13.76
N ASP A 115 -7.90 11.18 -14.16
CA ASP A 115 -8.26 12.25 -13.22
C ASP A 115 -9.54 11.90 -12.44
N ALA A 116 -10.52 11.27 -13.10
CA ALA A 116 -11.74 10.82 -12.47
C ALA A 116 -11.48 9.65 -11.50
N ALA A 117 -10.59 8.72 -11.87
CA ALA A 117 -10.16 7.61 -11.02
C ALA A 117 -9.46 8.12 -9.74
N ALA A 118 -8.57 9.10 -9.88
CA ALA A 118 -7.88 9.72 -8.76
C ALA A 118 -8.84 10.50 -7.84
N ALA A 119 -9.77 11.26 -8.41
CA ALA A 119 -10.78 12.01 -7.66
C ALA A 119 -11.72 11.06 -6.90
N ASP A 120 -12.21 10.01 -7.56
CA ASP A 120 -13.04 8.98 -6.93
C ASP A 120 -12.31 8.28 -5.77
N TYR A 121 -11.06 7.87 -5.99
CA TYR A 121 -10.23 7.23 -4.98
C TYR A 121 -10.03 8.15 -3.78
N SER A 122 -9.63 9.40 -4.01
CA SER A 122 -9.41 10.38 -2.96
C SER A 122 -10.68 10.61 -2.14
N ARG A 123 -11.83 10.76 -2.79
CA ARG A 123 -13.14 10.91 -2.13
C ARG A 123 -13.47 9.70 -1.24
N ARG A 124 -13.29 8.46 -1.74
CA ARG A 124 -13.58 7.25 -0.97
C ARG A 124 -12.66 7.10 0.24
N VAL A 125 -11.36 7.35 0.08
CA VAL A 125 -10.39 7.33 1.18
C VAL A 125 -10.76 8.38 2.22
N ARG A 126 -11.01 9.63 1.80
CA ARG A 126 -11.43 10.70 2.71
C ARG A 126 -12.70 10.36 3.47
N GLY A 127 -13.71 9.82 2.79
CA GLY A 127 -14.96 9.36 3.40
C GLY A 127 -14.73 8.28 4.47
N HIS A 128 -13.83 7.33 4.24
CA HIS A 128 -13.50 6.28 5.21
C HIS A 128 -12.84 6.82 6.49
N PHE A 129 -12.02 7.86 6.36
CA PHE A 129 -11.34 8.51 7.48
C PHE A 129 -12.11 9.68 8.09
N GLY A 130 -13.22 10.11 7.48
CA GLY A 130 -14.01 11.26 7.95
C GLY A 130 -13.26 12.58 7.85
N ILE A 131 -12.40 12.76 6.84
CA ILE A 131 -11.58 13.97 6.67
C ILE A 131 -12.03 14.78 5.44
N GLU A 132 -12.12 16.10 5.58
CA GLU A 132 -12.47 16.98 4.46
C GLU A 132 -11.26 17.28 3.55
N SER A 133 -10.07 17.38 4.14
CA SER A 133 -8.80 17.63 3.42
C SER A 133 -7.62 16.97 4.13
N GLY A 134 -6.48 16.84 3.44
CA GLY A 134 -5.26 16.22 3.99
C GLY A 134 -5.18 14.70 3.83
N PHE A 135 -4.28 14.07 4.58
CA PHE A 135 -4.03 12.62 4.56
C PHE A 135 -4.19 12.02 5.96
N PRO A 136 -4.80 10.83 6.10
CA PRO A 136 -4.96 10.17 7.38
C PRO A 136 -3.61 9.74 7.97
N SER A 137 -3.42 9.99 9.26
CA SER A 137 -2.18 9.68 9.99
C SER A 137 -2.04 8.21 10.41
N SER A 138 -3.08 7.38 10.23
CA SER A 138 -3.17 6.03 10.79
C SER A 138 -3.15 4.90 9.75
N ILE A 139 -2.47 5.11 8.62
CA ILE A 139 -2.34 4.12 7.55
C ILE A 139 -0.98 3.41 7.63
N TRP A 140 -1.01 2.08 7.64
CA TRP A 140 0.18 1.24 7.47
C TRP A 140 0.46 0.99 5.98
N SER A 141 1.73 0.89 5.54
CA SER A 141 2.13 0.72 4.13
C SER A 141 3.08 -0.46 3.93
N SER A 142 2.84 -1.29 2.90
CA SER A 142 3.63 -2.50 2.58
C SER A 142 4.87 -2.27 1.70
N SER A 143 5.24 -1.02 1.39
CA SER A 143 6.27 -0.73 0.37
C SER A 143 7.69 -1.16 0.78
N ALA A 144 8.39 -1.90 -0.10
CA ALA A 144 9.83 -2.15 -0.04
C ALA A 144 10.57 -1.36 -1.14
N SER A 145 11.70 -0.73 -0.79
CA SER A 145 12.48 0.10 -1.71
C SER A 145 13.34 -0.77 -2.64
N ALA A 146 13.00 -0.85 -3.93
CA ALA A 146 13.88 -1.38 -4.98
C ALA A 146 14.61 -0.22 -5.70
N PRO A 147 15.87 -0.39 -6.16
CA PRO A 147 16.56 0.64 -6.95
C PRO A 147 15.85 0.84 -8.30
N MET A 148 15.43 2.07 -8.58
CA MET A 148 14.68 2.46 -9.78
C MET A 148 15.50 2.29 -11.07
N ALA A 149 15.02 1.42 -11.97
CA ALA A 149 15.35 1.48 -13.39
C ALA A 149 14.17 0.96 -14.22
N THR A 150 13.25 1.86 -14.61
CA THR A 150 12.46 1.75 -15.86
C THR A 150 11.58 3.00 -16.03
N PRO A 151 11.57 3.65 -17.21
CA PRO A 151 10.75 4.82 -17.48
C PRO A 151 9.48 4.41 -18.24
N HIS A 152 8.48 3.84 -17.56
CA HIS A 152 7.13 3.76 -18.13
C HIS A 152 6.09 4.20 -17.10
N ARG A 153 5.27 5.18 -17.53
CA ARG A 153 4.17 5.89 -16.86
C ARG A 153 3.62 5.25 -15.58
N PHE A 154 4.31 5.47 -14.47
CA PHE A 154 3.73 5.31 -13.14
C PHE A 154 2.86 6.53 -12.85
N PHE A 155 1.55 6.32 -12.64
CA PHE A 155 0.76 7.29 -11.90
C PHE A 155 1.04 7.08 -10.41
N ARG A 156 2.21 7.55 -9.98
CA ARG A 156 2.33 7.97 -8.59
C ARG A 156 1.41 9.17 -8.50
N ALA A 157 0.41 9.16 -7.61
CA ALA A 157 -0.28 10.39 -7.28
C ALA A 157 0.81 11.45 -7.05
N ARG A 158 0.93 12.42 -7.96
CA ARG A 158 1.94 13.47 -7.86
C ARG A 158 1.44 14.41 -6.78
N MET A 159 1.59 13.95 -5.55
CA MET A 159 1.38 14.71 -4.33
C MET A 159 2.54 15.69 -4.24
N SER A 160 2.37 16.81 -4.93
CA SER A 160 3.28 17.94 -4.86
C SER A 160 3.27 18.46 -3.43
N LEU A 161 4.28 18.09 -2.65
CA LEU A 161 4.77 18.89 -1.54
C LEU A 161 5.34 20.17 -2.14
N THR A 162 4.51 21.14 -2.51
CA THR A 162 4.96 22.48 -2.85
C THR A 162 4.62 23.43 -1.71
N ASN A 163 5.51 23.49 -0.72
CA ASN A 163 5.75 24.74 -0.04
C ASN A 163 6.74 25.55 -0.91
N LYS A 164 6.37 26.77 -1.26
CA LYS A 164 7.12 27.68 -2.14
C LYS A 164 8.58 27.81 -1.69
N ARG A 165 9.55 27.61 -2.60
CA ARG A 165 10.69 28.52 -2.86
C ARG A 165 11.47 28.09 -4.11
N ARG A 166 12.12 29.08 -4.71
CA ARG A 166 12.61 29.21 -6.09
C ARG A 166 13.80 28.30 -6.45
N SER A 167 14.02 28.24 -7.77
CA SER A 167 15.25 27.93 -8.54
C SER A 167 15.79 26.50 -8.59
N LEU A 168 15.60 25.88 -9.76
CA LEU A 168 16.53 24.94 -10.42
C LEU A 168 17.86 25.66 -10.74
N PRO A 169 19.04 25.00 -10.90
CA PRO A 169 19.19 23.76 -11.69
C PRO A 169 20.14 22.66 -11.17
N ARG A 170 19.86 21.44 -11.67
CA ARG A 170 20.72 20.31 -12.07
C ARG A 170 21.75 19.71 -11.07
N CYS A 171 21.68 18.36 -11.05
CA CYS A 171 22.73 17.34 -10.82
C CYS A 171 22.75 16.59 -9.48
N LEU A 172 22.52 15.28 -9.63
CA LEU A 172 23.02 14.12 -8.87
C LEU A 172 22.63 13.89 -7.40
N CYS A 173 22.05 12.70 -7.19
CA CYS A 173 22.24 11.78 -6.06
C CYS A 173 23.05 12.25 -4.84
N ARG A 174 22.38 12.41 -3.67
CA ARG A 174 22.69 11.69 -2.42
C ARG A 174 21.78 12.12 -1.24
N SER A 175 21.34 11.11 -0.49
CA SER A 175 21.04 10.97 0.94
C SER A 175 20.69 12.17 1.85
N LEU A 176 19.63 11.92 2.66
CA LEU A 176 19.44 12.30 4.11
C LEU A 176 19.44 13.80 4.46
N MET A 177 18.80 14.35 5.50
CA MET A 177 17.77 14.01 6.52
C MET A 177 17.58 15.31 7.34
N LEU A 178 16.40 15.51 7.96
CA LEU A 178 16.12 16.34 9.18
C LEU A 178 16.30 17.88 9.01
N THR A 179 15.58 18.82 9.65
CA THR A 179 14.60 18.85 10.76
C THR A 179 13.94 20.23 10.75
N ALA A 180 12.63 20.30 11.01
CA ALA A 180 11.95 21.18 11.98
C ALA A 180 10.44 20.92 11.87
#